data_AF-A0A8D0E8B8-F1
#
_entry.id   AF-A0A8D0E8B8-F1
#
_cell.length_a   1.000
_cell.length_b   1.000
_cell.length_c   1.000
_cell.angle_alpha   90.00
_cell.angle_beta   90.00
_cell.angle_gamma   90.00
#
_symmetry.space_group_name_H-M   'P 1'
#
loop_
_entity.id
_entity.type
_entity.pdbx_description
1 polymer ?
#
loop_
_entity_poly.entity_id
_entity_poly.type
_entity_poly.pdbx_seq_one_letter_code
_entity_poly.pdbx_strand_id
1 'polypeptide(L)'
;TVFPDFQLTRISYLTQSPRVQRDEEVKYILAKLDKLMPHRTFTDINTSTSAKNSRATVVNHKDAYCVGEQLAVQLDVYDRAGRRKEYRGDFLQVRISSPGLQAGTSGLITDYRNGTYLVNFTLFWEGTIKVSLLLIHPSEGVSALWAARKKGYDKITFKGKFLNGTSEVLTECGFAMNTTAELCKYVDERDQEAFYCMKPSKVPCELMSKNSPISYLTALEMELLDRYLYLQMVCFSYIVQAR
;
A
#
# COMPACT_ATOMS: atom_id res chain seq x y z
N THR A 1 5.57 14.08 28.21
CA THR A 1 6.04 13.71 26.86
C THR A 1 5.27 12.48 26.39
N VAL A 2 4.05 12.68 25.86
CA VAL A 2 3.07 11.59 25.64
C VAL A 2 2.80 11.33 24.14
N PHE A 3 3.32 12.15 23.25
CA PHE A 3 3.30 11.87 21.82
C PHE A 3 4.67 11.32 21.40
N PRO A 4 4.82 10.02 21.08
CA PRO A 4 5.89 9.64 20.17
C PRO A 4 5.64 10.40 18.86
N ASP A 5 6.67 11.06 18.35
CA ASP A 5 6.66 11.86 17.13
C ASP A 5 6.04 11.11 15.95
N PHE A 6 4.72 11.19 15.80
CA PHE A 6 4.05 10.95 14.54
C PHE A 6 4.26 12.21 13.71
N GLN A 7 5.44 12.31 13.09
CA GLN A 7 5.73 13.25 12.02
C GLN A 7 4.85 12.89 10.80
N LEU A 8 3.56 13.22 10.87
CA LEU A 8 2.78 13.50 9.67
C LEU A 8 3.22 14.90 9.23
N THR A 9 4.33 14.98 8.49
CA THR A 9 4.74 16.20 7.79
C THR A 9 3.57 16.71 6.98
N ARG A 10 2.92 17.75 7.49
CA ARG A 10 1.96 18.54 6.73
C ARG A 10 2.77 19.22 5.64
N ILE A 11 2.60 18.80 4.40
CA ILE A 11 3.05 19.61 3.27
C ILE A 11 2.17 20.86 3.28
N SER A 12 2.70 21.93 3.85
CA SER A 12 2.07 23.24 3.94
C SER A 12 2.04 23.90 2.56
N TYR A 13 1.07 23.53 1.73
CA TYR A 13 0.72 24.37 0.60
C TYR A 13 -0.12 25.55 1.10
N LEU A 14 0.57 26.66 1.33
CA LEU A 14 -0.02 28.00 1.36
C LEU A 14 -0.69 28.26 0.02
N THR A 15 -2.02 28.36 0.03
CA THR A 15 -2.83 29.38 -0.68
C THR A 15 -4.30 29.12 -0.35
N GLN A 16 -4.97 30.15 0.15
CA GLN A 16 -6.39 30.13 0.49
C GLN A 16 -7.22 30.21 -0.80
N SER A 17 -7.46 29.06 -1.43
CA SER A 17 -8.62 28.86 -2.31
C SER A 17 -9.87 28.59 -1.45
N PRO A 18 -11.09 29.03 -1.82
CA PRO A 18 -12.30 28.78 -1.05
C PRO A 18 -12.43 27.28 -0.74
N ARG A 19 -12.59 26.92 0.55
CA ARG A 19 -12.64 25.52 1.04
C ARG A 19 -13.54 24.63 0.17
N VAL A 20 -14.68 25.16 -0.26
CA VAL A 20 -15.70 24.48 -1.07
C VAL A 20 -15.19 24.06 -2.45
N GLN A 21 -14.41 24.90 -3.14
CA GLN A 21 -13.92 24.60 -4.49
C GLN A 21 -12.87 23.47 -4.49
N ARG A 22 -12.06 23.39 -3.41
CA ARG A 22 -11.12 22.29 -3.18
C ARG A 22 -11.83 20.97 -2.85
N ASP A 23 -12.97 21.02 -2.16
CA ASP A 23 -13.69 19.81 -1.77
C ASP A 23 -14.33 19.09 -2.98
N GLU A 24 -14.82 19.83 -3.97
CA GLU A 24 -15.36 19.26 -5.21
C GLU A 24 -14.28 18.62 -6.09
N GLU A 25 -13.13 19.29 -6.25
CA GLU A 25 -11.98 18.74 -6.97
C GLU A 25 -11.44 17.47 -6.30
N VAL A 26 -11.32 17.49 -4.97
CA VAL A 26 -10.92 16.31 -4.19
C VAL A 26 -11.93 15.19 -4.39
N LYS A 27 -13.24 15.47 -4.32
CA LYS A 27 -14.29 14.48 -4.55
C LYS A 27 -14.22 13.89 -5.96
N TYR A 28 -13.96 14.73 -6.97
CA TYR A 28 -13.79 14.30 -8.35
C TYR A 28 -12.57 13.37 -8.53
N ILE A 29 -11.43 13.74 -7.95
CA ILE A 29 -10.21 12.93 -7.99
C ILE A 29 -10.44 11.59 -7.27
N LEU A 30 -11.06 11.60 -6.10
CA LEU A 30 -11.39 10.38 -5.35
C LEU A 30 -12.32 9.46 -6.17
N ALA A 31 -13.35 10.01 -6.82
CA ALA A 31 -14.24 9.25 -7.67
C ALA A 31 -13.53 8.65 -8.90
N LYS A 32 -12.53 9.33 -9.46
CA LYS A 32 -11.67 8.77 -10.51
C LYS A 32 -10.80 7.64 -9.99
N LEU A 33 -10.13 7.84 -8.87
CA LEU A 33 -9.28 6.82 -8.24
C LEU A 33 -10.10 5.59 -7.86
N ASP A 34 -11.32 5.76 -7.37
CA ASP A 34 -12.24 4.66 -7.05
C ASP A 34 -12.50 3.75 -8.26
N LYS A 35 -12.55 4.29 -9.48
CA LYS A 35 -12.73 3.49 -10.71
C LYS A 35 -11.47 2.73 -11.13
N LEU A 36 -10.30 3.18 -10.69
CA LEU A 36 -9.01 2.55 -11.00
C LEU A 36 -8.68 1.41 -10.03
N MET A 37 -9.08 1.55 -8.77
CA MET A 37 -8.74 0.59 -7.72
C MET A 37 -9.56 -0.70 -7.86
N PRO A 38 -8.95 -1.86 -7.57
CA PRO A 38 -9.70 -3.09 -7.46
C PRO A 38 -10.67 -3.00 -6.27
N HIS A 39 -11.89 -3.53 -6.45
CA HIS A 39 -12.86 -3.71 -5.38
C HIS A 39 -13.12 -5.20 -5.23
N ARG A 40 -12.31 -5.84 -4.39
CA ARG A 40 -12.40 -7.29 -4.12
C ARG A 40 -12.30 -7.55 -2.63
N THR A 41 -13.17 -8.44 -2.17
CA THR A 41 -13.08 -9.08 -0.86
C THR A 41 -12.53 -10.48 -1.06
N PHE A 42 -11.87 -11.01 -0.04
CA PHE A 42 -11.39 -12.38 -0.01
C PHE A 42 -11.65 -12.96 1.38
N THR A 43 -11.90 -14.27 1.44
CA THR A 43 -12.16 -15.00 2.70
C THR A 43 -11.07 -16.02 3.01
N ASP A 44 -10.22 -16.32 2.04
CA ASP A 44 -9.13 -17.27 2.15
C ASP A 44 -7.88 -16.67 1.51
N ILE A 45 -6.81 -16.58 2.29
CA ILE A 45 -5.51 -16.07 1.82
C ILE A 45 -4.99 -16.88 0.63
N ASN A 46 -5.37 -18.15 0.50
CA ASN A 46 -4.92 -19.00 -0.61
C ASN A 46 -5.41 -18.53 -1.98
N THR A 47 -6.46 -17.70 -2.01
CA THR A 47 -7.00 -17.07 -3.22
C THR A 47 -6.23 -15.82 -3.66
N SER A 48 -5.31 -15.31 -2.82
CA SER A 48 -4.49 -14.13 -3.13
C SER A 48 -3.34 -14.45 -4.10
N THR A 49 -2.89 -13.45 -4.85
CA THR A 49 -1.77 -13.59 -5.80
C THR A 49 -0.50 -14.08 -5.13
N SER A 50 0.14 -15.07 -5.73
CA SER A 50 1.40 -15.68 -5.28
C SER A 50 2.48 -15.43 -6.32
N ALA A 51 3.48 -14.64 -5.97
CA ALA A 51 4.63 -14.44 -6.84
C ALA A 51 5.42 -15.75 -7.06
N LYS A 52 5.50 -16.64 -6.07
CA LYS A 52 6.12 -17.98 -6.19
C LYS A 52 5.47 -18.85 -7.26
N ASN A 53 4.14 -18.82 -7.35
CA ASN A 53 3.41 -19.64 -8.31
C ASN A 53 3.29 -18.96 -9.68
N SER A 54 3.54 -17.65 -9.73
CA SER A 54 3.49 -16.86 -10.95
C SER A 54 4.70 -17.12 -11.84
N ARG A 55 4.52 -16.96 -13.15
CA ARG A 55 5.57 -17.26 -14.13
C ARG A 55 5.80 -16.08 -15.06
N ALA A 56 7.07 -15.74 -15.25
CA ALA A 56 7.50 -14.78 -16.26
C ALA A 56 8.15 -15.51 -17.43
N THR A 57 7.79 -15.13 -18.65
CA THR A 57 8.35 -15.66 -19.89
C THR A 57 8.76 -14.51 -20.81
N VAL A 58 9.94 -14.60 -21.39
CA VAL A 58 10.36 -13.65 -22.42
C VAL A 58 9.67 -13.98 -23.72
N VAL A 59 9.07 -12.97 -24.32
CA VAL A 59 8.37 -13.07 -25.60
C VAL A 59 9.39 -12.88 -26.71
N ASN A 60 9.37 -13.77 -27.72
CA ASN A 60 10.28 -13.73 -28.88
C ASN A 60 11.76 -13.62 -28.48
N HIS A 61 12.20 -14.55 -27.63
CA HIS A 61 13.55 -14.59 -27.09
C HIS A 61 14.63 -14.45 -28.18
N LYS A 62 15.57 -13.52 -27.96
CA LYS A 62 16.82 -13.38 -28.69
C LYS A 62 18.00 -13.66 -27.76
N ASP A 63 19.07 -14.21 -28.31
CA ASP A 63 20.32 -14.43 -27.57
C ASP A 63 21.01 -13.11 -27.18
N ALA A 64 20.76 -12.05 -27.96
CA ALA A 64 21.21 -10.70 -27.68
C ALA A 64 20.25 -9.65 -28.25
N TYR A 65 20.29 -8.46 -27.66
CA TYR A 65 19.48 -7.32 -28.06
C TYR A 65 20.38 -6.11 -28.34
N CYS A 66 19.98 -5.23 -29.26
CA CYS A 66 20.68 -3.97 -29.49
C CYS A 66 20.17 -2.88 -28.54
N VAL A 67 21.00 -1.86 -28.29
CA VAL A 67 20.56 -0.65 -27.59
C VAL A 67 19.40 0.00 -28.36
N GLY A 68 18.38 0.44 -27.62
CA GLY A 68 17.13 0.99 -28.17
C GLY A 68 16.05 -0.07 -28.48
N GLU A 69 16.39 -1.37 -28.53
CA GLU A 69 15.38 -2.41 -28.69
C GLU A 69 14.49 -2.57 -27.45
N GLN A 70 13.34 -3.21 -27.65
CA GLN A 70 12.44 -3.57 -26.57
C GLN A 70 12.58 -5.05 -26.20
N LEU A 71 12.70 -5.31 -24.89
CA LEU A 71 12.54 -6.64 -24.30
C LEU A 71 11.12 -6.76 -23.75
N ALA A 72 10.34 -7.68 -24.33
CA ALA A 72 8.97 -7.97 -23.91
C ALA A 72 8.94 -9.21 -22.99
N VAL A 73 8.26 -9.08 -21.85
CA VAL A 73 8.12 -10.15 -20.85
C VAL A 73 6.63 -10.32 -20.55
N GLN A 74 6.12 -11.52 -20.78
CA GLN A 74 4.79 -11.91 -20.32
C GLN A 74 4.88 -12.41 -18.87
N LEU A 75 4.00 -11.91 -18.00
CA LEU A 75 3.84 -12.37 -16.63
C LEU A 75 2.43 -12.95 -16.47
N ASP A 76 2.36 -14.25 -16.25
CA ASP A 76 1.12 -14.95 -15.90
C ASP A 76 1.06 -15.13 -14.39
N VAL A 77 0.03 -14.55 -13.76
CA VAL A 77 -0.13 -14.57 -12.30
C VAL A 77 -1.08 -15.66 -11.84
N TYR A 78 -0.71 -16.27 -10.72
CA TYR A 78 -1.43 -17.37 -10.10
C TYR A 78 -1.66 -17.07 -8.62
N ASP A 79 -2.72 -17.64 -8.05
CA ASP A 79 -2.96 -17.58 -6.61
C ASP A 79 -2.05 -18.56 -5.85
N ARG A 80 -2.10 -18.55 -4.51
CA ARG A 80 -1.30 -19.46 -3.67
C ARG A 80 -1.73 -20.93 -3.81
N ALA A 81 -2.97 -21.18 -4.21
CA ALA A 81 -3.47 -22.51 -4.56
C ALA A 81 -3.03 -23.00 -5.96
N GLY A 82 -2.33 -22.17 -6.73
CA GLY A 82 -1.83 -22.52 -8.06
C GLY A 82 -2.86 -22.36 -9.19
N ARG A 83 -3.98 -21.69 -8.93
CA ARG A 83 -4.99 -21.38 -9.94
C ARG A 83 -4.64 -20.07 -10.64
N ARG A 84 -4.85 -20.03 -11.96
CA ARG A 84 -4.61 -18.83 -12.76
C ARG A 84 -5.61 -17.76 -12.35
N LYS A 85 -5.13 -16.53 -12.12
CA LYS A 85 -6.04 -15.42 -11.84
C LYS A 85 -6.74 -14.96 -13.10
N GLU A 86 -7.93 -14.40 -12.95
CA GLU A 86 -8.77 -13.94 -14.08
C GLU A 86 -9.13 -12.46 -13.97
N TYR A 87 -8.47 -11.73 -13.08
CA TYR A 87 -8.79 -10.35 -12.76
C TYR A 87 -7.52 -9.52 -12.53
N ARG A 88 -7.71 -8.21 -12.63
CA ARG A 88 -6.68 -7.17 -12.50
C ARG A 88 -6.42 -6.73 -11.07
N GLY A 89 -5.41 -5.87 -10.92
CA GLY A 89 -5.27 -4.97 -9.78
C GLY A 89 -4.08 -5.28 -8.88
N ASP A 90 -3.22 -6.21 -9.26
CA ASP A 90 -1.98 -6.45 -8.54
C ASP A 90 -1.07 -5.23 -8.67
N PHE A 91 -0.47 -4.81 -7.56
CA PHE A 91 0.50 -3.74 -7.56
C PHE A 91 1.89 -4.33 -7.80
N LEU A 92 2.35 -4.17 -9.04
CA LEU A 92 3.60 -4.72 -9.54
C LEU A 92 4.65 -3.62 -9.69
N GLN A 93 5.89 -3.93 -9.34
CA GLN A 93 7.06 -3.13 -9.69
C GLN A 93 7.94 -3.94 -10.64
N VAL A 94 8.25 -3.34 -11.78
CA VAL A 94 9.08 -3.98 -12.81
C VAL A 94 10.23 -3.06 -13.20
N ARG A 95 11.44 -3.60 -13.24
CA ARG A 95 12.63 -2.85 -13.61
C ARG A 95 13.67 -3.72 -14.30
N ILE A 96 14.51 -3.09 -15.10
CA ILE A 96 15.82 -3.63 -15.48
C ILE A 96 16.91 -2.85 -14.76
N SER A 97 18.02 -3.51 -14.45
CA SER A 97 19.16 -2.89 -13.79
C SER A 97 20.48 -3.55 -14.18
N SER A 98 21.53 -2.76 -14.23
CA SER A 98 22.91 -3.24 -14.34
C SER A 98 23.71 -2.63 -13.19
N PRO A 99 23.84 -3.35 -12.05
CA PRO A 99 24.49 -2.81 -10.86
C PRO A 99 25.91 -2.29 -11.10
N GLY A 100 26.69 -2.95 -11.97
CA GLY A 100 28.04 -2.53 -12.32
C GLY A 100 28.11 -1.18 -13.06
N LEU A 101 27.03 -0.80 -13.76
CA LEU A 101 26.90 0.50 -14.45
C LEU A 101 26.10 1.52 -13.62
N GLN A 102 25.61 1.13 -12.43
CA GLN A 102 24.68 1.92 -11.62
C GLN A 102 23.45 2.40 -12.42
N ALA A 103 23.06 1.62 -13.44
CA ALA A 103 21.96 1.95 -14.34
C ALA A 103 20.71 1.13 -14.00
N GLY A 104 19.55 1.75 -14.15
CA GLY A 104 18.26 1.09 -13.97
C GLY A 104 17.12 1.89 -14.59
N THR A 105 16.12 1.19 -15.11
CA THR A 105 14.89 1.81 -15.62
C THR A 105 13.68 0.93 -15.31
N SER A 106 12.51 1.55 -15.21
CA SER A 106 11.24 0.84 -15.10
C SER A 106 10.77 0.33 -16.47
N GLY A 107 9.99 -0.75 -16.44
CA GLY A 107 9.27 -1.24 -17.61
C GLY A 107 7.85 -0.66 -17.69
N LEU A 108 7.29 -0.65 -18.90
CA LEU A 108 5.88 -0.31 -19.13
C LEU A 108 5.04 -1.57 -18.96
N ILE A 109 4.04 -1.53 -18.07
CA ILE A 109 3.12 -2.64 -17.82
C ILE A 109 1.82 -2.41 -18.60
N THR A 110 1.41 -3.41 -19.37
CA THR A 110 0.07 -3.52 -19.98
C THR A 110 -0.66 -4.68 -19.32
N ASP A 111 -1.81 -4.40 -18.70
CA ASP A 111 -2.65 -5.39 -18.03
C ASP A 111 -3.76 -5.88 -18.97
N TYR A 112 -3.76 -7.16 -19.31
CA TYR A 112 -4.79 -7.77 -20.16
C TYR A 112 -6.08 -8.10 -19.43
N ARG A 113 -6.14 -7.87 -18.11
CA ARG A 113 -7.32 -8.02 -17.24
C ARG A 113 -7.82 -9.45 -17.10
N ASN A 114 -6.96 -10.43 -17.33
CA ASN A 114 -7.26 -11.86 -17.27
C ASN A 114 -6.15 -12.66 -16.54
N GLY A 115 -5.42 -11.99 -15.64
CA GLY A 115 -4.25 -12.55 -14.94
C GLY A 115 -2.97 -12.64 -15.78
N THR A 116 -2.94 -11.98 -16.94
CA THR A 116 -1.69 -11.80 -17.70
C THR A 116 -1.34 -10.32 -17.81
N TYR A 117 -0.06 -10.04 -17.58
CA TYR A 117 0.55 -8.74 -17.78
C TYR A 117 1.64 -8.85 -18.86
N LEU A 118 1.71 -7.88 -19.77
CA LEU A 118 2.83 -7.70 -20.68
C LEU A 118 3.70 -6.55 -20.18
N VAL A 119 4.99 -6.80 -20.04
CA VAL A 119 5.97 -5.80 -19.59
C VAL A 119 6.96 -5.54 -20.70
N ASN A 120 7.04 -4.28 -21.14
CA ASN A 120 7.98 -3.84 -22.16
C ASN A 120 9.09 -2.99 -21.52
N PHE A 121 10.34 -3.40 -21.72
CA PHE A 121 11.52 -2.66 -21.29
C PHE A 121 12.24 -2.09 -22.50
N THR A 122 12.54 -0.79 -22.48
CA THR A 122 13.48 -0.21 -23.45
C THR A 122 14.91 -0.39 -22.95
N LEU A 123 15.78 -0.92 -23.80
CA LEU A 123 17.16 -1.24 -23.43
C LEU A 123 18.06 -0.04 -23.71
N PHE A 124 18.46 0.69 -22.68
CA PHE A 124 19.16 1.98 -22.84
C PHE A 124 20.69 1.89 -22.85
N TRP A 125 21.28 0.74 -22.51
CA TRP A 125 22.72 0.60 -22.38
C TRP A 125 23.18 -0.81 -22.76
N GLU A 126 24.45 -0.91 -23.17
CA GLU A 126 25.13 -2.17 -23.44
C GLU A 126 25.48 -2.93 -22.15
N GLY A 127 25.51 -4.26 -22.23
CA GLY A 127 25.99 -5.16 -21.18
C GLY A 127 24.89 -6.08 -20.66
N THR A 128 25.21 -6.81 -19.60
CA THR A 128 24.24 -7.70 -18.96
C THR A 128 23.27 -6.91 -18.11
N ILE A 129 21.99 -6.96 -18.45
CA ILE A 129 20.89 -6.44 -17.63
C ILE A 129 20.31 -7.55 -16.76
N LYS A 130 19.85 -7.18 -15.58
CA LYS A 130 19.01 -8.00 -14.71
C LYS A 130 17.60 -7.46 -14.76
N VAL A 131 16.65 -8.30 -15.13
CA VAL A 131 15.23 -7.99 -15.05
C VAL A 131 14.73 -8.41 -13.66
N SER A 132 13.94 -7.54 -13.03
CA SER A 132 13.33 -7.78 -11.74
C SER A 132 11.84 -7.46 -11.81
N LEU A 133 11.01 -8.47 -11.57
CA LEU A 133 9.56 -8.33 -11.42
C LEU A 133 9.20 -8.63 -9.97
N LEU A 134 8.61 -7.65 -9.30
CA LEU A 134 8.28 -7.71 -7.88
C LEU A 134 6.77 -7.49 -7.70
N LEU A 135 6.11 -8.45 -7.04
CA LEU A 135 4.76 -8.26 -6.54
C LEU A 135 4.84 -7.47 -5.23
N ILE A 136 4.42 -6.20 -5.25
CA ILE A 136 4.40 -5.36 -4.05
C ILE A 136 3.19 -5.72 -3.20
N HIS A 137 2.00 -5.70 -3.79
CA HIS A 137 0.76 -6.12 -3.15
C HIS A 137 -0.13 -6.89 -4.13
N PRO A 138 -0.74 -8.01 -3.70
CA PRO A 138 -1.78 -8.66 -4.48
C PRO A 138 -3.02 -7.77 -4.56
N SER A 139 -3.84 -7.91 -5.59
CA SER A 139 -5.04 -7.09 -5.83
C SER A 139 -6.03 -7.04 -4.65
N GLU A 140 -6.06 -8.10 -3.84
CA GLU A 140 -6.84 -8.25 -2.63
C GLU A 140 -6.32 -7.30 -1.54
N GLY A 141 -4.99 -7.22 -1.38
CA GLY A 141 -4.32 -6.30 -0.46
C GLY A 141 -4.45 -4.85 -0.93
N VAL A 142 -4.37 -4.60 -2.24
CA VAL A 142 -4.65 -3.27 -2.82
C VAL A 142 -6.09 -2.85 -2.55
N SER A 143 -7.05 -3.78 -2.70
CA SER A 143 -8.47 -3.52 -2.39
C SER A 143 -8.67 -3.18 -0.91
N ALA A 144 -8.06 -3.95 -0.01
CA ALA A 144 -8.12 -3.74 1.43
C ALA A 144 -7.51 -2.39 1.84
N LEU A 145 -6.32 -2.06 1.30
CA LEU A 145 -5.66 -0.77 1.53
C LEU A 145 -6.50 0.41 1.03
N TRP A 146 -7.11 0.28 -0.15
CA TRP A 146 -7.98 1.32 -0.70
C TRP A 146 -9.25 1.49 0.14
N ALA A 147 -9.90 0.39 0.52
CA ALA A 147 -11.08 0.40 1.39
C ALA A 147 -10.76 1.03 2.75
N ALA A 148 -9.64 0.66 3.37
CA ALA A 148 -9.17 1.26 4.63
C ALA A 148 -8.91 2.76 4.47
N ARG A 149 -8.28 3.20 3.36
CA ARG A 149 -8.01 4.63 3.10
C ARG A 149 -9.29 5.46 3.00
N LYS A 150 -10.37 4.89 2.44
CA LYS A 150 -11.65 5.57 2.25
C LYS A 150 -12.45 5.77 3.54
N LYS A 151 -12.10 5.10 4.64
CA LYS A 151 -12.81 5.26 5.92
C LYS A 151 -12.56 6.61 6.63
N GLY A 152 -11.78 7.54 6.06
CA GLY A 152 -11.68 8.91 6.56
C GLY A 152 -10.69 9.06 7.73
N TYR A 153 -10.63 10.19 8.45
CA TYR A 153 -9.68 10.46 9.56
C TYR A 153 -9.75 9.42 10.71
N ASP A 154 -10.82 8.65 10.74
CA ASP A 154 -10.89 7.33 11.35
C ASP A 154 -10.08 6.33 10.50
N LYS A 155 -8.77 6.56 10.27
CA LYS A 155 -7.88 5.65 9.48
C LYS A 155 -7.19 4.61 10.34
N ILE A 156 -7.09 4.91 11.63
CA ILE A 156 -6.53 4.07 12.66
C ILE A 156 -7.52 4.19 13.81
N THR A 157 -8.10 3.08 14.24
CA THR A 157 -8.81 3.04 15.50
C THR A 157 -7.75 3.18 16.59
N PHE A 158 -7.70 4.31 17.26
CA PHE A 158 -6.80 4.44 18.39
C PHE A 158 -7.52 3.89 19.62
N LYS A 159 -6.83 3.06 20.40
CA LYS A 159 -7.31 2.71 21.73
C LYS A 159 -6.45 3.37 22.79
N GLY A 160 -7.07 4.19 23.61
CA GLY A 160 -6.46 4.79 24.79
C GLY A 160 -6.40 3.73 25.88
N LYS A 161 -5.22 3.55 26.45
CA LYS A 161 -4.96 2.64 27.56
C LYS A 161 -4.93 3.44 28.85
N PHE A 162 -5.92 3.22 29.71
CA PHE A 162 -6.08 3.89 30.99
C PHE A 162 -5.72 2.96 32.15
N LEU A 163 -4.97 3.47 33.12
CA LEU A 163 -4.61 2.73 34.33
C LEU A 163 -5.71 2.86 35.39
N ASN A 164 -6.17 1.74 35.92
CA ASN A 164 -7.08 1.66 37.06
C ASN A 164 -6.47 0.76 38.14
N GLY A 165 -5.65 1.36 39.01
CA GLY A 165 -4.81 0.61 39.94
C GLY A 165 -3.82 -0.27 39.20
N THR A 166 -3.92 -1.60 39.36
CA THR A 166 -3.10 -2.59 38.64
C THR A 166 -3.75 -3.09 37.35
N SER A 167 -4.97 -2.68 37.04
CA SER A 167 -5.71 -3.09 35.85
C SER A 167 -5.67 -2.04 34.74
N GLU A 168 -5.88 -2.48 33.50
CA GLU A 168 -5.82 -1.64 32.32
C GLU A 168 -7.19 -1.63 31.63
N VAL A 169 -7.66 -0.44 31.26
CA VAL A 169 -8.93 -0.27 30.55
C VAL A 169 -8.63 0.34 29.18
N LEU A 170 -9.13 -0.32 28.13
CA LEU A 170 -8.99 0.16 26.76
C LEU A 170 -10.29 0.83 26.32
N THR A 171 -10.20 2.07 25.84
CA THR A 171 -11.34 2.80 25.26
C THR A 171 -10.98 3.35 23.88
N GLU A 172 -11.98 3.62 23.05
CA GLU A 172 -11.76 4.18 21.71
C GLU A 172 -11.37 5.66 21.77
N CYS A 173 -10.48 6.04 20.87
CA CYS A 173 -9.95 7.39 20.72
C CYS A 173 -9.82 7.78 19.25
N GLY A 174 -9.74 9.07 18.99
CA GLY A 174 -9.57 9.64 17.65
C GLY A 174 -9.50 11.16 17.66
N PHE A 175 -9.17 11.73 16.50
CA PHE A 175 -9.17 13.18 16.28
C PHE A 175 -10.58 13.75 16.06
N ALA A 176 -11.51 12.90 15.61
CA ALA A 176 -12.93 13.20 15.49
C ALA A 176 -13.71 12.04 16.10
N MET A 177 -14.57 12.32 17.08
CA MET A 177 -15.38 11.30 17.76
C MET A 177 -16.85 11.66 17.59
N ASN A 178 -17.65 10.75 17.01
CA ASN A 178 -19.09 10.89 16.89
C ASN A 178 -19.79 10.04 17.97
N THR A 179 -19.80 10.53 19.20
CA THR A 179 -20.38 9.83 20.36
C THR A 179 -21.00 10.83 21.34
N THR A 180 -22.01 10.38 22.09
CA THR A 180 -22.62 11.13 23.19
C THR A 180 -21.95 10.85 24.54
N ALA A 181 -20.99 9.92 24.58
CA ALA A 181 -20.25 9.58 25.80
C ALA A 181 -19.34 10.74 26.25
N GLU A 182 -19.02 10.78 27.55
CA GLU A 182 -18.04 11.73 28.08
C GLU A 182 -16.65 11.44 27.49
N LEU A 183 -15.94 12.48 27.06
CA LEU A 183 -14.65 12.38 26.40
C LEU A 183 -13.53 13.02 27.22
N CYS A 184 -12.38 12.36 27.26
CA CYS A 184 -11.11 12.95 27.63
C CYS A 184 -10.54 13.70 26.43
N LYS A 185 -10.13 14.96 26.61
CA LYS A 185 -9.56 15.83 25.57
C LYS A 185 -8.08 16.07 25.84
N TYR A 186 -7.24 15.79 24.85
CA TYR A 186 -5.80 16.03 24.88
C TYR A 186 -5.44 16.97 23.73
N VAL A 187 -4.92 18.15 24.03
CA VAL A 187 -4.59 19.16 23.01
C VAL A 187 -3.07 19.21 22.84
N ASP A 188 -2.58 19.10 21.60
CA ASP A 188 -1.19 19.44 21.29
C ASP A 188 -1.08 20.97 21.20
N GLU A 189 -0.23 21.55 22.04
CA GLU A 189 -0.08 23.00 22.15
C GLU A 189 0.50 23.65 20.88
N ARG A 190 1.29 22.92 20.09
CA ARG A 190 1.96 23.44 18.89
C ARG A 190 0.96 23.69 17.76
N ASP A 191 0.09 22.71 17.55
CA ASP A 191 -0.77 22.65 16.37
C ASP A 191 -2.23 22.98 16.71
N GLN A 192 -2.53 23.12 18.02
CA GLN A 192 -3.88 23.29 18.57
C GLN A 192 -4.85 22.18 18.12
N GLU A 193 -4.30 21.01 17.79
CA GLU A 193 -5.06 19.84 17.39
C GLU A 193 -5.45 19.04 18.63
N ALA A 194 -6.73 18.66 18.70
CA ALA A 194 -7.28 17.93 19.84
C ALA A 194 -7.48 16.46 19.47
N PHE A 195 -7.01 15.59 20.36
CA PHE A 195 -7.21 14.16 20.32
C PHE A 195 -8.13 13.75 21.48
N TYR A 196 -9.12 12.92 21.20
CA TYR A 196 -10.18 12.58 22.16
C TYR A 196 -10.19 11.08 22.43
N CYS A 197 -10.51 10.71 23.66
CA CYS A 197 -10.76 9.32 24.07
C CYS A 197 -12.07 9.21 24.84
N MET A 198 -12.83 8.13 24.68
CA MET A 198 -13.96 7.87 25.56
C MET A 198 -13.48 7.71 27.01
N LYS A 199 -14.09 8.44 27.94
CA LYS A 199 -13.71 8.40 29.34
C LYS A 199 -14.17 7.08 29.99
N PRO A 200 -13.25 6.28 30.54
CA PRO A 200 -13.63 5.06 31.24
C PRO A 200 -14.34 5.37 32.56
N SER A 201 -15.29 4.51 32.95
CA SER A 201 -16.00 4.67 34.21
C SER A 201 -15.05 4.63 35.40
N LYS A 202 -15.14 5.64 36.28
CA LYS A 202 -14.32 5.78 37.51
C LYS A 202 -12.81 5.89 37.27
N VAL A 203 -12.35 6.18 36.05
CA VAL A 203 -10.93 6.41 35.76
C VAL A 203 -10.73 7.84 35.26
N PRO A 204 -9.85 8.64 35.90
CA PRO A 204 -9.55 10.00 35.47
C PRO A 204 -8.74 10.02 34.16
N CYS A 205 -8.87 11.11 33.39
CA CYS A 205 -8.29 11.22 32.05
C CYS A 205 -6.75 11.29 32.07
N GLU A 206 -6.18 11.78 33.16
CA GLU A 206 -4.75 11.95 33.39
C GLU A 206 -3.99 10.61 33.44
N LEU A 207 -4.71 9.49 33.63
CA LEU A 207 -4.13 8.14 33.71
C LEU A 207 -4.03 7.43 32.35
N MET A 208 -4.13 8.17 31.24
CA MET A 208 -3.82 7.63 29.92
C MET A 208 -2.32 7.33 29.81
N SER A 209 -1.99 6.04 29.65
CA SER A 209 -0.61 5.55 29.60
C SER A 209 -0.08 5.49 28.16
N LYS A 210 -0.87 4.99 27.22
CA LYS A 210 -0.44 4.78 25.84
C LYS A 210 -1.63 4.69 24.88
N ASN A 211 -1.43 5.10 23.64
CA ASN A 211 -2.35 4.76 22.55
C ASN A 211 -1.87 3.50 21.83
N SER A 212 -2.78 2.56 21.61
CA SER A 212 -2.56 1.38 20.76
C SER A 212 -3.14 1.66 19.36
N PRO A 213 -2.34 1.57 18.29
CA PRO A 213 -2.86 1.64 16.93
C PRO A 213 -3.62 0.36 16.61
N ILE A 214 -4.87 0.48 16.17
CA ILE A 214 -5.65 -0.60 15.59
C ILE A 214 -5.99 -0.22 14.15
N SER A 215 -5.78 -1.16 13.23
CA SER A 215 -6.06 -0.97 11.81
C SER A 215 -7.51 -1.36 11.48
N TYR A 216 -8.08 -0.75 10.43
CA TYR A 216 -9.34 -1.22 9.84
C TYR A 216 -9.21 -2.51 9.05
N LEU A 217 -7.97 -2.94 8.85
CA LEU A 217 -7.66 -4.22 8.25
C LEU A 217 -7.97 -5.32 9.26
N THR A 218 -8.72 -6.31 8.81
CA THR A 218 -8.87 -7.58 9.50
C THR A 218 -7.50 -8.26 9.66
N ALA A 219 -7.40 -9.22 10.59
CA ALA A 219 -6.18 -10.01 10.75
C ALA A 219 -5.75 -10.65 9.40
N LEU A 220 -6.72 -11.15 8.65
CA LEU A 220 -6.51 -11.72 7.32
C LEU A 220 -5.99 -10.70 6.29
N GLU A 221 -6.52 -9.47 6.27
CA GLU A 221 -6.01 -8.41 5.41
C GLU A 221 -4.61 -7.95 5.80
N MET A 222 -4.29 -7.93 7.10
CA MET A 222 -2.94 -7.63 7.58
C MET A 222 -1.92 -8.68 7.11
N GLU A 223 -2.32 -9.95 7.04
CA GLU A 223 -1.47 -11.00 6.47
C GLU A 223 -1.15 -10.75 4.98
N LEU A 224 -1.91 -9.91 4.26
CA LEU A 224 -1.57 -9.50 2.89
C LEU A 224 -0.51 -8.39 2.79
N LEU A 225 -0.19 -7.75 3.92
CA LEU A 225 0.72 -6.60 3.98
C LEU A 225 2.04 -6.92 4.67
N ASP A 226 2.17 -8.09 5.26
CA ASP A 226 3.44 -8.52 5.81
C ASP A 226 4.46 -8.71 4.68
N ARG A 227 5.56 -7.95 4.76
CA ARG A 227 6.63 -7.94 3.76
C ARG A 227 7.18 -9.34 3.52
N TYR A 228 7.21 -10.21 4.53
CA TYR A 228 7.75 -11.56 4.41
C TYR A 228 6.92 -12.47 3.48
N LEU A 229 5.64 -12.16 3.27
CA LEU A 229 4.71 -13.03 2.54
C LEU A 229 4.60 -12.73 1.03
N TYR A 230 5.07 -11.56 0.56
CA TYR A 230 4.90 -11.11 -0.83
C TYR A 230 6.15 -10.53 -1.51
N LEU A 231 7.24 -10.26 -0.77
CA LEU A 231 8.54 -9.93 -1.38
C LEU A 231 9.14 -11.18 -2.05
N GLN A 232 8.60 -11.53 -3.20
CA GLN A 232 9.15 -12.53 -4.09
C GLN A 232 9.40 -11.86 -5.43
N MET A 233 10.66 -11.90 -5.83
CA MET A 233 11.17 -11.22 -7.01
C MET A 233 11.53 -12.29 -8.03
N VAL A 234 10.88 -12.25 -9.20
CA VAL A 234 11.33 -13.06 -10.34
C VAL A 234 12.49 -12.32 -11.00
N CYS A 235 13.64 -12.98 -11.09
CA CYS A 235 14.87 -12.41 -11.65
C CYS A 235 15.44 -13.29 -12.75
N PHE A 236 15.90 -12.66 -13.82
CA PHE A 236 16.65 -13.29 -14.91
C PHE A 236 17.58 -12.24 -15.55
N SER A 237 18.54 -12.69 -16.36
CA SER A 237 19.56 -11.81 -16.95
C SER A 237 19.59 -11.94 -18.47
N TYR A 238 19.85 -10.82 -19.16
CA TYR A 238 19.97 -10.74 -20.63
C TYR A 238 21.17 -9.90 -21.06
N ILE A 239 21.76 -10.23 -22.20
CA ILE A 239 22.88 -9.50 -22.80
C ILE A 239 22.35 -8.49 -23.81
N VAL A 240 22.72 -7.22 -23.61
CA VAL A 240 22.52 -6.14 -24.57
C VAL A 240 23.86 -5.84 -25.25
N GLN A 241 23.87 -5.73 -26.56
CA GLN A 241 25.02 -5.43 -27.42
C GLN A 241 25.01 -3.96 -27.83
N ALA A 242 26.19 -3.35 -27.97
CA ALA A 242 26.32 -2.06 -28.64
C ALA A 242 26.24 -2.23 -30.16
N ARG A 243 25.21 -1.62 -30.77
CA ARG A 243 25.14 -1.30 -32.19
C ARG A 243 24.36 -0.02 -32.38
#